data_AF-A0A7I8CYV6-F1
#
_entry.id   AF-A0A7I8CYV6-F1
#
_cell.length_a   1.000
_cell.length_b   1.000
_cell.length_c   1.000
_cell.angle_alpha   90.00
_cell.angle_beta   90.00
_cell.angle_gamma   90.00
#
_symmetry.space_group_name_H-M   'P 1'
#
loop_
_entity.id
_entity.type
_entity.pdbx_description
1 polymer ?
#
loop_
_entity_poly.entity_id
_entity_poly.type
_entity_poly.pdbx_seq_one_letter_code
_entity_poly.pdbx_strand_id
1 'polypeptide(L)'
;MTTVMHGNQLLGEMPYYLAPKGVWSVSRLPPLTRTLGSVIKPIGADPVREFRHRMHVTTRLIEQLPRFDSFFQVFDHRVKDALAFALRGFTVSARYTFHIGPDCTAPEVWVPMSSKTRNVVRNAATTLTVRPVEAPGEFRRFYEANLASRSRTNAYGTVVMRELVNAFVDRRAGHLLGAYYRGGRLAGVIGLVWDCDIFSLRARRGLLAERSAF
;
A
#
# COMPACT_ATOMS: atom_id res chain seq x y z
N MET A 1 -6.25 13.91 13.39
CA MET A 1 -6.88 14.01 12.05
C MET A 1 -7.44 15.41 11.88
N THR A 2 -7.56 15.92 10.66
CA THR A 2 -8.31 17.15 10.35
C THR A 2 -9.63 16.80 9.67
N THR A 3 -10.65 17.62 9.86
CA THR A 3 -12.02 17.35 9.36
C THR A 3 -12.67 18.64 8.86
N VAL A 4 -13.43 18.57 7.78
CA VAL A 4 -14.21 19.70 7.24
C VAL A 4 -15.67 19.32 7.24
N MET A 5 -16.47 20.09 7.97
CA MET A 5 -17.92 19.91 8.09
C MET A 5 -18.66 21.02 7.33
N HIS A 6 -19.85 20.69 6.82
CA HIS A 6 -20.83 21.67 6.36
C HIS A 6 -22.17 21.33 7.01
N GLY A 7 -22.63 22.19 7.93
CA GLY A 7 -23.70 21.83 8.86
C GLY A 7 -23.33 20.57 9.64
N ASN A 8 -24.17 19.54 9.55
CA ASN A 8 -23.94 18.24 10.20
C ASN A 8 -23.32 17.18 9.28
N GLN A 9 -22.83 17.57 8.10
CA GLN A 9 -22.27 16.66 7.10
C GLN A 9 -20.74 16.76 7.03
N LEU A 10 -20.06 15.62 7.16
CA LEU A 10 -18.63 15.51 6.88
C LEU A 10 -18.39 15.62 5.37
N LEU A 11 -17.66 16.66 4.96
CA LEU A 11 -17.26 16.89 3.58
C LEU A 11 -15.91 16.26 3.25
N GLY A 12 -15.01 16.18 4.23
CA GLY A 12 -13.76 15.48 4.07
C GLY A 12 -12.98 15.39 5.35
N GLU A 13 -12.05 14.45 5.37
CA GLU A 13 -11.15 14.21 6.48
C GLU A 13 -9.75 13.92 5.94
N MET A 14 -8.75 14.25 6.74
CA MET A 14 -7.36 13.91 6.44
C MET A 14 -6.69 13.40 7.70
N PRO A 15 -6.37 12.10 7.76
CA PRO A 15 -5.53 11.58 8.81
C PRO A 15 -4.08 12.07 8.62
N TYR A 16 -3.41 12.29 9.74
CA TYR A 16 -1.99 12.63 9.79
C TYR A 16 -1.39 11.99 11.03
N TYR A 17 -0.08 11.75 11.01
CA TYR A 17 0.64 11.16 12.13
C TYR A 17 1.90 11.95 12.43
N LEU A 18 1.94 12.54 13.62
CA LEU A 18 3.09 13.27 14.13
C LEU A 18 3.97 12.34 14.95
N ALA A 19 5.25 12.28 14.62
CA ALA A 19 6.26 11.62 15.40
C ALA A 19 7.36 12.63 15.79
N PRO A 20 7.75 12.70 17.07
CA PRO A 20 8.91 13.48 17.46
C PRO A 20 10.18 12.84 16.89
N LYS A 21 11.11 13.68 16.43
CA LYS A 21 12.46 13.30 16.02
C LYS A 21 13.45 14.23 16.71
N GLY A 22 13.78 13.92 17.95
CA GLY A 22 14.48 14.85 18.84
C GLY A 22 13.56 16.05 19.14
N VAL A 23 14.05 17.26 18.86
CA VAL A 23 13.28 18.51 19.02
C VAL A 23 12.32 18.80 17.86
N TRP A 24 12.42 18.05 16.76
CA TRP A 24 11.63 18.28 15.55
C TRP A 24 10.31 17.50 15.58
N SER A 25 9.24 18.13 15.10
CA SER A 25 7.93 17.50 14.85
C SER A 25 7.83 17.10 13.38
N VAL A 26 7.79 15.79 13.11
CA VAL A 26 7.75 15.27 11.73
C VAL A 26 6.44 14.53 11.49
N SER A 27 5.70 14.97 10.49
CA SER A 27 4.55 14.22 9.96
C SER A 27 5.02 13.21 8.93
N ARG A 28 4.85 11.92 9.21
CA ARG A 28 5.22 10.81 8.32
C ARG A 28 4.14 9.73 8.29
N LEU A 29 4.25 8.78 7.38
CA LEU A 29 3.39 7.60 7.43
C LEU A 29 3.67 6.80 8.71
N PRO A 30 2.63 6.41 9.48
CA PRO A 30 2.78 5.45 10.55
C PRO A 30 3.40 4.15 10.04
N PRO A 31 4.03 3.35 10.92
CA PRO A 31 4.45 2.00 10.57
C PRO A 31 3.32 1.22 9.91
N LEU A 32 3.65 0.47 8.86
CA LEU A 32 2.70 -0.37 8.11
C LEU A 32 1.56 0.36 7.38
N THR A 33 1.62 1.70 7.28
CA THR A 33 0.67 2.48 6.49
C THR A 33 1.25 2.75 5.10
N ARG A 34 0.65 2.17 4.06
CA ARG A 34 1.07 2.38 2.66
C ARG A 34 0.68 3.76 2.14
N THR A 35 -0.53 4.19 2.49
CA THR A 35 -1.11 5.46 2.05
C THR A 35 -1.83 6.14 3.20
N LEU A 36 -1.69 7.45 3.29
CA LEU A 36 -2.28 8.29 4.32
C LEU A 36 -2.59 9.66 3.68
N GLY A 37 -3.81 9.84 3.20
CA GLY A 37 -4.21 11.03 2.45
C GLY A 37 -5.66 11.44 2.71
N SER A 38 -6.06 12.56 2.11
CA SER A 38 -7.42 13.09 2.24
C SER A 38 -8.45 12.14 1.64
N VAL A 39 -9.58 12.03 2.33
CA VAL A 39 -10.81 11.43 1.82
C VAL A 39 -11.84 12.55 1.72
N ILE A 40 -12.31 12.82 0.51
CA ILE A 40 -13.27 13.90 0.24
C ILE A 40 -14.54 13.27 -0.30
N LYS A 41 -15.67 13.64 0.28
CA LYS A 41 -16.99 13.17 -0.15
C LYS A 41 -17.33 13.83 -1.49
N PRO A 42 -17.61 13.04 -2.54
CA PRO A 42 -18.01 13.62 -3.82
C PRO A 42 -19.38 14.29 -3.70
N ILE A 43 -19.62 15.32 -4.52
CA ILE A 43 -20.89 16.04 -4.55
C ILE A 43 -21.79 15.61 -5.71
N GLY A 44 -21.32 14.69 -6.57
CA GLY A 44 -22.09 14.16 -7.70
C GLY A 44 -22.41 15.21 -8.76
N ALA A 45 -21.58 16.25 -8.86
CA ALA A 45 -21.75 17.36 -9.79
C ALA A 45 -20.88 17.17 -11.06
N ASP A 46 -20.97 18.15 -11.98
CA ASP A 46 -20.08 18.18 -13.14
C ASP A 46 -18.58 18.25 -12.72
N PRO A 47 -17.66 17.81 -13.58
CA PRO A 47 -16.23 17.74 -13.23
C PRO A 47 -15.62 19.05 -12.72
N VAL A 48 -16.09 20.21 -13.18
CA VAL A 48 -15.58 21.52 -12.76
C VAL A 48 -16.04 21.84 -11.34
N ARG A 49 -17.32 21.63 -11.03
CA ARG A 49 -17.85 21.79 -9.67
C ARG A 49 -17.22 20.81 -8.70
N GLU A 50 -17.05 19.56 -9.11
CA GLU A 50 -16.41 18.52 -8.31
C GLU A 50 -14.94 18.87 -8.02
N PHE A 51 -14.20 19.40 -9.01
CA PHE A 51 -12.85 19.91 -8.80
C PHE A 51 -12.79 21.09 -7.83
N ARG A 52 -13.68 22.09 -8.00
CA ARG A 52 -13.76 23.25 -7.09
C ARG A 52 -14.09 22.82 -5.65
N HIS A 53 -15.00 21.86 -5.49
CA HIS A 53 -15.35 21.29 -4.20
C HIS A 53 -14.14 20.65 -3.53
N ARG A 54 -13.42 19.75 -4.23
CA ARG A 54 -12.20 19.13 -3.68
C ARG A 54 -11.12 20.15 -3.35
N MET A 55 -10.88 21.13 -4.22
CA MET A 55 -9.92 22.21 -3.96
C MET A 55 -10.28 22.98 -2.68
N HIS A 56 -11.55 23.33 -2.51
CA HIS A 56 -12.03 24.02 -1.32
C HIS A 56 -11.84 23.17 -0.07
N VAL A 57 -12.34 21.93 -0.06
CA VAL A 57 -12.26 21.03 1.10
C VAL A 57 -10.80 20.72 1.47
N THR A 58 -9.96 20.37 0.48
CA THR A 58 -8.54 20.08 0.73
C THR A 58 -7.81 21.29 1.32
N THR A 59 -8.09 22.49 0.82
CA THR A 59 -7.50 23.71 1.35
C THR A 59 -7.83 23.88 2.83
N ARG A 60 -9.10 23.70 3.20
CA ARG A 60 -9.57 23.77 4.59
C ARG A 60 -8.97 22.67 5.48
N LEU A 61 -8.72 21.48 4.91
CA LEU A 61 -8.03 20.38 5.61
C LEU A 61 -6.55 20.70 5.87
N ILE A 62 -5.86 21.32 4.91
CA ILE A 62 -4.45 21.75 5.04
C ILE A 62 -4.32 22.86 6.08
N GLU A 63 -5.23 23.84 6.08
CA GLU A 63 -5.22 24.97 7.03
C GLU A 63 -5.37 24.51 8.49
N GLN A 64 -5.96 23.33 8.72
CA GLN A 64 -6.11 22.73 10.06
C GLN A 64 -4.93 21.84 10.47
N LEU A 65 -3.95 21.63 9.59
CA LEU A 65 -2.80 20.80 9.96
C LEU A 65 -2.02 21.46 11.11
N PRO A 66 -1.56 20.66 12.09
CA PRO A 66 -0.71 21.19 13.15
C PRO A 66 0.62 21.66 12.55
N ARG A 67 1.34 22.50 13.30
CA ARG A 67 2.71 22.87 12.94
C ARG A 67 3.60 21.63 12.92
N PHE A 68 4.34 21.47 11.83
CA PHE A 68 5.37 20.45 11.65
C PHE A 68 6.62 21.10 11.06
N ASP A 69 7.78 20.53 11.34
CA ASP A 69 9.04 20.93 10.72
C ASP A 69 9.28 20.19 9.40
N SER A 70 8.64 19.03 9.24
CA SER A 70 8.67 18.26 8.01
C SER A 70 7.36 17.48 7.84
N PHE A 71 6.83 17.48 6.62
CA PHE A 71 5.65 16.71 6.26
C PHE A 71 5.93 15.83 5.04
N PHE A 72 5.68 14.54 5.20
CA PHE A 72 5.83 13.56 4.13
C PHE A 72 4.73 12.51 4.24
N GLN A 73 3.81 12.51 3.28
CA GLN A 73 2.75 11.53 3.18
C GLN A 73 2.66 10.99 1.75
N VAL A 74 2.21 9.74 1.62
CA VAL A 74 1.93 9.09 0.34
C VAL A 74 0.43 8.92 0.27
N PHE A 75 -0.20 9.44 -0.78
CA PHE A 75 -1.64 9.36 -0.93
C PHE A 75 -2.04 8.17 -1.78
N ASP A 76 -3.29 7.73 -1.61
CA ASP A 76 -3.87 6.74 -2.48
C ASP A 76 -4.00 7.27 -3.91
N HIS A 77 -3.90 6.40 -4.91
CA HIS A 77 -3.92 6.80 -6.32
C HIS A 77 -5.24 7.47 -6.74
N ARG A 78 -6.31 7.27 -5.95
CA ARG A 78 -7.61 7.91 -6.14
C ARG A 78 -7.64 9.38 -5.71
N VAL A 79 -6.67 9.83 -4.91
CA VAL A 79 -6.58 11.22 -4.43
C VAL A 79 -6.10 12.12 -5.58
N LYS A 80 -6.91 13.12 -5.91
CA LYS A 80 -6.68 14.03 -7.05
C LYS A 80 -6.44 15.48 -6.62
N ASP A 81 -5.97 15.65 -5.39
CA ASP A 81 -5.94 16.96 -4.71
C ASP A 81 -4.54 17.58 -4.65
N ALA A 82 -3.60 17.01 -5.42
CA ALA A 82 -2.21 17.47 -5.53
C ALA A 82 -2.07 18.99 -5.69
N LEU A 83 -2.95 19.61 -6.48
CA LEU A 83 -2.88 21.05 -6.71
C LEU A 83 -3.12 21.86 -5.44
N ALA A 84 -4.05 21.46 -4.57
CA ALA A 84 -4.33 22.17 -3.32
C ALA A 84 -3.11 22.19 -2.40
N PHE A 85 -2.36 21.08 -2.36
CA PHE A 85 -1.09 21.01 -1.62
C PHE A 85 -0.02 21.89 -2.25
N ALA A 86 0.15 21.86 -3.58
CA ALA A 86 1.13 22.69 -4.27
C ALA A 86 0.90 24.19 -4.03
N LEU A 87 -0.36 24.65 -4.06
CA LEU A 87 -0.72 26.05 -3.78
C LEU A 87 -0.46 26.48 -2.33
N ARG A 88 -0.27 25.53 -1.40
CA ARG A 88 0.09 25.80 0.01
C ARG A 88 1.57 25.54 0.29
N GLY A 89 2.39 25.49 -0.75
CA GLY A 89 3.85 25.41 -0.64
C GLY A 89 4.40 24.00 -0.42
N PHE A 90 3.57 22.96 -0.53
CA PHE A 90 4.05 21.58 -0.47
C PHE A 90 4.66 21.16 -1.81
N THR A 91 5.76 20.40 -1.75
CA THR A 91 6.27 19.68 -2.91
C THR A 91 5.43 18.43 -3.15
N VAL A 92 4.90 18.27 -4.36
CA VAL A 92 4.13 17.09 -4.75
C VAL A 92 4.88 16.31 -5.82
N SER A 93 4.88 14.98 -5.71
CA SER A 93 5.50 14.08 -6.67
C SER A 93 4.57 12.92 -6.98
N ALA A 94 4.55 12.49 -8.24
CA ALA A 94 3.77 11.33 -8.66
C ALA A 94 4.54 10.03 -8.36
N ARG A 95 3.83 9.01 -7.88
CA ARG A 95 4.33 7.65 -7.75
C ARG A 95 3.41 6.71 -8.50
N TYR A 96 4.01 5.82 -9.29
CA TYR A 96 3.26 4.85 -10.07
C TYR A 96 3.21 3.51 -9.34
N THR A 97 2.05 2.89 -9.37
CA THR A 97 1.83 1.51 -8.94
C THR A 97 0.93 0.81 -9.95
N PHE A 98 1.03 -0.51 -10.01
CA PHE A 98 0.06 -1.31 -10.77
C PHE A 98 -1.20 -1.51 -9.93
N HIS A 99 -2.35 -1.40 -10.59
CA HIS A 99 -3.66 -1.64 -10.01
C HIS A 99 -4.41 -2.60 -10.94
N ILE A 100 -4.99 -3.66 -10.36
CA ILE A 100 -5.92 -4.56 -11.04
C ILE A 100 -7.28 -4.28 -10.43
N GLY A 101 -8.26 -3.93 -11.26
CA GLY A 101 -9.59 -3.59 -10.79
C GLY A 101 -10.27 -4.79 -10.10
N PRO A 102 -11.16 -4.55 -9.12
CA PRO A 102 -11.87 -5.61 -8.42
C PRO A 102 -12.78 -6.42 -9.36
N ASP A 103 -13.27 -5.79 -10.42
CA ASP A 103 -14.15 -6.42 -11.41
C ASP A 103 -13.39 -7.18 -12.51
N CYS A 104 -12.05 -7.15 -12.51
CA CYS A 104 -11.26 -7.85 -13.51
C CYS A 104 -11.24 -9.37 -13.24
N THR A 105 -11.69 -10.13 -14.23
CA THR A 105 -11.57 -11.58 -14.23
C THR A 105 -10.14 -12.04 -14.47
N ALA A 106 -9.81 -13.26 -14.08
CA ALA A 106 -8.48 -13.82 -14.31
C ALA A 106 -8.06 -13.74 -15.79
N PRO A 107 -8.88 -14.17 -16.80
CA PRO A 107 -8.52 -14.04 -18.21
C PRO A 107 -8.22 -12.60 -18.66
N GLU A 108 -8.99 -11.63 -18.20
CA GLU A 108 -8.79 -10.21 -18.53
C GLU A 108 -7.45 -9.69 -18.00
N VAL A 109 -7.03 -10.15 -16.82
CA VAL A 109 -5.72 -9.82 -16.24
C VAL A 109 -4.55 -10.33 -17.11
N TRP A 110 -4.72 -11.44 -17.85
CA TRP A 110 -3.67 -11.98 -18.74
C TRP A 110 -3.46 -11.17 -20.02
N VAL A 111 -4.50 -10.51 -20.53
CA VAL A 111 -4.46 -9.78 -21.81
C VAL A 111 -3.39 -8.68 -21.83
N PRO A 112 -3.36 -7.72 -20.86
CA PRO A 112 -2.40 -6.62 -20.89
C PRO A 112 -0.98 -7.02 -20.43
N MET A 113 -0.78 -8.25 -19.93
CA MET A 113 0.55 -8.71 -19.54
C MET A 113 1.48 -8.88 -20.75
N SER A 114 2.78 -8.63 -20.56
CA SER A 114 3.76 -8.96 -21.60
C SER A 114 3.83 -10.47 -21.84
N SER A 115 4.13 -10.89 -23.08
CA SER A 115 4.32 -12.31 -23.41
C SER A 115 5.39 -12.98 -22.55
N LYS A 116 6.45 -12.24 -22.20
CA LYS A 116 7.51 -12.72 -21.29
C LYS A 116 6.94 -13.06 -19.91
N THR A 117 6.15 -12.17 -19.32
CA THR A 117 5.51 -12.40 -18.02
C THR A 117 4.57 -13.60 -18.06
N ARG A 118 3.72 -13.68 -19.09
CA ARG A 118 2.80 -14.82 -19.26
C ARG A 118 3.53 -16.17 -19.32
N ASN A 119 4.61 -16.24 -20.09
CA ASN A 119 5.40 -17.46 -20.23
C ASN A 119 6.07 -17.86 -18.91
N VAL A 120 6.59 -16.89 -18.15
CA VAL A 120 7.14 -17.16 -16.80
C VAL A 120 6.09 -17.74 -15.86
N VAL A 121 4.86 -17.19 -15.86
CA VAL A 121 3.78 -17.70 -15.01
C VAL A 121 3.37 -19.12 -15.43
N ARG A 122 3.22 -19.38 -16.74
CA ARG A 122 2.88 -20.73 -17.26
C ARG A 122 3.95 -21.77 -16.91
N ASN A 123 5.22 -21.44 -17.12
CA ASN A 123 6.33 -22.33 -16.79
C ASN A 123 6.43 -22.58 -15.28
N ALA A 124 6.13 -21.58 -14.44
CA ALA A 124 6.07 -21.77 -13.00
C ALA A 124 4.95 -22.74 -12.60
N ALA A 125 3.78 -22.68 -13.27
CA ALA A 125 2.64 -23.54 -12.96
C ALA A 125 2.88 -25.04 -13.25
N THR A 126 3.88 -25.41 -14.06
CA THR A 126 4.21 -26.83 -14.31
C THR A 126 5.02 -27.46 -13.16
N THR A 127 5.70 -26.63 -12.36
CA THR A 127 6.63 -27.07 -11.30
C THR A 127 6.20 -26.68 -9.89
N LEU A 128 5.33 -25.67 -9.78
CA LEU A 128 4.88 -25.11 -8.50
C LEU A 128 3.38 -25.31 -8.31
N THR A 129 2.99 -25.56 -7.07
CA THR A 129 1.60 -25.58 -6.61
C THR A 129 1.40 -24.43 -5.62
N VAL A 130 0.33 -23.65 -5.81
CA VAL A 130 -0.03 -22.56 -4.89
C VAL A 130 -1.10 -23.08 -3.92
N ARG A 131 -0.89 -22.87 -2.62
CA ARG A 131 -1.85 -23.22 -1.58
C ARG A 131 -1.73 -22.25 -0.39
N PRO A 132 -2.76 -22.12 0.47
CA PRO A 132 -2.65 -21.37 1.71
C PRO A 132 -1.47 -21.85 2.56
N VAL A 133 -0.84 -20.91 3.26
CA VAL A 133 0.16 -21.25 4.28
C VAL A 133 -0.57 -21.60 5.57
N GLU A 134 -0.38 -22.82 6.05
CA GLU A 134 -1.09 -23.35 7.23
C GLU A 134 -0.64 -22.67 8.53
N ALA A 135 0.66 -22.36 8.65
CA ALA A 135 1.22 -21.73 9.84
C ALA A 135 1.80 -20.35 9.51
N PRO A 136 1.30 -19.24 10.09
CA PRO A 136 1.89 -17.90 9.94
C PRO A 136 3.39 -17.82 10.27
N GLY A 137 3.87 -18.71 11.14
CA GLY A 137 5.30 -18.85 11.45
C GLY A 137 6.16 -19.26 10.25
N GLU A 138 5.61 -20.02 9.29
CA GLU A 138 6.32 -20.41 8.07
C GLU A 138 6.57 -19.20 7.16
N PHE A 139 5.57 -18.33 7.00
CA PHE A 139 5.71 -17.05 6.29
C PHE A 139 6.83 -16.21 6.90
N ARG A 140 6.83 -16.03 8.22
CA ARG A 140 7.84 -15.22 8.92
C ARG A 140 9.25 -15.76 8.73
N ARG A 141 9.46 -17.07 8.94
CA ARG A 141 10.76 -17.71 8.73
C ARG A 141 11.26 -17.51 7.31
N PHE A 142 10.37 -17.69 6.32
CA PHE A 142 10.73 -17.50 4.93
C PHE A 142 11.04 -16.02 4.60
N TYR A 143 10.29 -15.09 5.17
CA TYR A 143 10.50 -13.64 5.00
C TYR A 143 11.84 -13.20 5.57
N GLU A 144 12.16 -13.60 6.80
CA GLU A 144 13.42 -13.29 7.48
C GLU A 144 14.62 -13.90 6.75
N ALA A 145 14.53 -15.18 6.36
CA ALA A 145 15.57 -15.83 5.56
C ALA A 145 15.80 -15.13 4.22
N ASN A 146 14.74 -14.60 3.59
CA ASN A 146 14.86 -13.83 2.36
C ASN A 146 15.59 -12.51 2.56
N LEU A 147 15.24 -11.78 3.62
CA LEU A 147 15.91 -10.52 3.96
C LEU A 147 17.38 -10.73 4.27
N ALA A 148 17.70 -11.75 5.09
CA ALA A 148 19.07 -12.13 5.42
C ALA A 148 19.89 -12.46 4.17
N SER A 149 19.32 -13.22 3.22
CA SER A 149 19.98 -13.54 1.94
C SER A 149 20.26 -12.34 1.04
N ARG A 150 19.63 -11.19 1.32
CA ARG A 150 19.79 -9.93 0.57
C ARG A 150 20.55 -8.87 1.37
N SER A 151 21.16 -9.24 2.50
CA SER A 151 21.80 -8.31 3.44
C SER A 151 20.89 -7.16 3.85
N ARG A 152 19.58 -7.43 3.95
CA ARG A 152 18.57 -6.48 4.41
C ARG A 152 18.03 -6.93 5.75
N THR A 153 17.66 -5.97 6.58
CA THR A 153 16.90 -6.23 7.81
C THR A 153 15.44 -5.90 7.60
N ASN A 154 14.59 -6.47 8.45
CA ASN A 154 13.16 -6.19 8.41
C ASN A 154 12.92 -4.74 8.84
N ALA A 155 12.44 -3.90 7.91
CA ALA A 155 12.22 -2.47 8.12
C ALA A 155 11.25 -2.16 9.27
N TYR A 156 10.39 -3.11 9.64
CA TYR A 156 9.40 -2.95 10.71
C TYR A 156 9.79 -3.70 11.99
N GLY A 157 10.83 -4.55 11.94
CA GLY A 157 11.19 -5.45 13.03
C GLY A 157 10.33 -6.72 13.10
N THR A 158 10.88 -7.78 13.69
CA THR A 158 10.26 -9.11 13.76
C THR A 158 8.96 -9.12 14.58
N VAL A 159 8.89 -8.32 15.65
CA VAL A 159 7.70 -8.23 16.53
C VAL A 159 6.52 -7.63 15.78
N VAL A 160 6.70 -6.47 15.16
CA VAL A 160 5.64 -5.75 14.42
C VAL A 160 5.14 -6.58 13.24
N MET A 161 6.05 -7.26 12.51
CA MET A 161 5.63 -8.14 11.42
C MET A 161 4.83 -9.35 11.91
N ARG A 162 5.16 -9.91 13.08
CA ARG A 162 4.40 -11.00 13.68
C ARG A 162 2.99 -10.54 14.06
N GLU A 163 2.89 -9.38 14.72
CA GLU A 163 1.61 -8.80 15.11
C GLU A 163 0.74 -8.48 13.91
N LEU A 164 1.32 -7.89 12.85
CA LEU A 164 0.59 -7.63 11.61
C LEU A 164 0.04 -8.92 10.99
N VAL A 165 0.88 -9.94 10.84
CA VAL A 165 0.48 -11.20 10.21
C VAL A 165 -0.61 -11.89 11.00
N ASN A 166 -0.49 -11.93 12.33
CA ASN A 166 -1.54 -12.49 13.18
C ASN A 166 -2.83 -11.67 13.05
N ALA A 167 -2.73 -10.33 13.12
CA ALA A 167 -3.91 -9.47 13.10
C ALA A 167 -4.74 -9.60 11.82
N PHE A 168 -4.14 -9.64 10.62
CA PHE A 168 -4.95 -9.76 9.40
C PHE A 168 -5.49 -11.18 9.18
N VAL A 169 -4.79 -12.21 9.68
CA VAL A 169 -5.29 -13.60 9.63
C VAL A 169 -6.47 -13.76 10.60
N ASP A 170 -6.33 -13.29 11.84
CA ASP A 170 -7.36 -13.40 12.87
C ASP A 170 -8.62 -12.62 12.51
N ARG A 171 -8.46 -11.43 11.91
CA ARG A 171 -9.57 -10.59 11.45
C ARG A 171 -10.20 -11.07 10.14
N ARG A 172 -9.68 -12.14 9.52
CA ARG A 172 -10.08 -12.59 8.17
C ARG A 172 -10.03 -11.46 7.14
N ALA A 173 -9.07 -10.55 7.31
CA ALA A 173 -8.82 -9.39 6.47
C ALA A 173 -7.57 -9.61 5.60
N GLY A 174 -7.19 -10.87 5.38
CA GLY A 174 -6.00 -11.24 4.63
C GLY A 174 -5.81 -12.74 4.51
N HIS A 175 -4.94 -13.14 3.57
CA HIS A 175 -4.55 -14.52 3.33
C HIS A 175 -3.05 -14.63 3.07
N LEU A 176 -2.46 -15.72 3.55
CA LEU A 176 -1.09 -16.10 3.20
C LEU A 176 -1.13 -17.18 2.13
N LEU A 177 -0.49 -16.93 0.99
CA LEU A 177 -0.35 -17.91 -0.09
C LEU A 177 1.12 -18.29 -0.27
N GLY A 178 1.40 -19.58 -0.26
CA GLY A 178 2.70 -20.16 -0.54
C GLY A 178 2.72 -20.84 -1.91
N ALA A 179 3.82 -20.69 -2.63
CA ALA A 179 4.12 -21.48 -3.82
C ALA A 179 5.14 -22.56 -3.45
N TYR A 180 4.83 -23.82 -3.71
CA TYR A 180 5.60 -24.98 -3.27
C TYR A 180 6.07 -25.83 -4.46
N TYR A 181 7.28 -26.37 -4.40
CA TYR A 181 7.75 -27.40 -5.33
C TYR A 181 7.06 -28.75 -5.05
N ARG A 182 7.16 -29.70 -5.99
CA ARG A 182 6.62 -31.08 -5.86
C ARG A 182 7.08 -31.86 -4.60
N GLY A 183 8.14 -31.43 -3.92
CA GLY A 183 8.59 -32.01 -2.64
C GLY A 183 8.13 -31.25 -1.38
N GLY A 184 7.14 -30.37 -1.48
CA GLY A 184 6.63 -29.59 -0.34
C GLY A 184 7.52 -28.42 0.09
N ARG A 185 8.65 -28.21 -0.57
CA ARG A 185 9.56 -27.08 -0.28
C ARG A 185 8.97 -25.75 -0.75
N LEU A 186 8.90 -24.76 0.15
CA LEU A 186 8.43 -23.41 -0.15
C LEU A 186 9.39 -22.65 -1.08
N ALA A 187 8.88 -22.21 -2.23
CA ALA A 187 9.58 -21.45 -3.27
C ALA A 187 9.38 -19.93 -3.13
N GLY A 188 8.20 -19.52 -2.66
CA GLY A 188 7.81 -18.12 -2.51
C GLY A 188 6.55 -17.98 -1.67
N VAL A 189 6.38 -16.82 -1.04
CA VAL A 189 5.23 -16.56 -0.18
C VAL A 189 4.75 -15.13 -0.33
N ILE A 190 3.44 -14.92 -0.32
CA ILE A 190 2.81 -13.61 -0.39
C ILE A 190 1.73 -13.50 0.69
N GLY A 191 1.70 -12.37 1.38
CA GLY A 191 0.59 -11.96 2.22
C GLY A 191 -0.34 -11.06 1.42
N LEU A 192 -1.61 -11.40 1.34
CA LEU A 192 -2.67 -10.58 0.81
C LEU A 192 -3.40 -9.98 1.99
N VAL A 193 -3.70 -8.69 1.94
CA VAL A 193 -4.44 -7.98 2.98
C VAL A 193 -5.51 -7.18 2.28
N TRP A 194 -6.76 -7.32 2.65
CA TRP A 194 -7.83 -6.54 2.07
C TRP A 194 -8.56 -5.77 3.16
N ASP A 195 -8.96 -4.57 2.79
CA ASP A 195 -9.97 -3.78 3.47
C ASP A 195 -11.14 -3.64 2.47
N CYS A 196 -11.93 -2.57 2.53
CA CYS A 196 -12.85 -2.20 1.44
C CYS A 196 -12.16 -2.16 0.03
N ASP A 197 -10.82 -2.19 -0.04
CA ASP A 197 -10.00 -2.45 -1.23
C ASP A 197 -8.90 -3.51 -0.96
N ILE A 198 -8.44 -4.23 -2.01
CA ILE A 198 -7.43 -5.31 -1.90
C ILE A 198 -5.99 -4.77 -1.98
N PHE A 199 -5.12 -5.18 -1.05
CA PHE A 199 -3.67 -4.91 -1.00
C PHE A 199 -2.83 -6.21 -0.97
N SER A 200 -1.56 -6.14 -1.41
CA SER A 200 -0.64 -7.29 -1.36
C SER A 200 0.77 -6.93 -0.83
N LEU A 201 1.31 -7.79 0.03
CA LEU A 201 2.64 -7.79 0.62
C LEU A 201 3.44 -8.99 0.10
N ARG A 202 4.46 -8.75 -0.74
CA ARG A 202 5.18 -9.82 -1.48
C ARG A 202 6.58 -10.12 -0.95
N ALA A 203 6.93 -11.40 -0.80
CA ALA A 203 8.28 -11.88 -0.52
C ALA A 203 8.71 -12.97 -1.52
N ARG A 204 9.91 -12.86 -2.12
CA ARG A 204 10.37 -13.80 -3.16
C ARG A 204 11.83 -14.18 -2.96
N ARG A 205 12.15 -15.49 -2.96
CA ARG A 205 13.53 -16.01 -2.96
C ARG A 205 14.17 -15.82 -4.33
N GLY A 206 15.47 -15.50 -4.34
CA GLY A 206 16.19 -14.80 -5.41
C GLY A 206 16.05 -15.27 -6.86
N LEU A 207 16.14 -14.29 -7.75
CA LEU A 207 16.74 -14.38 -9.08
C LEU A 207 17.46 -13.03 -9.29
N LEU A 208 18.76 -13.09 -9.59
CA LEU A 208 19.60 -11.96 -9.98
C LEU A 208 19.03 -11.30 -11.24
N ALA A 209 18.93 -9.97 -11.24
CA ALA A 209 19.24 -9.10 -12.38
C ALA A 209 19.04 -7.62 -11.99
N GLU A 210 20.17 -6.92 -11.92
CA GLU A 210 20.43 -5.55 -12.38
C GLU A 210 19.88 -4.32 -11.63
N ARG A 211 20.85 -3.45 -11.36
CA ARG A 211 20.75 -2.01 -11.13
C ARG A 211 19.85 -1.34 -12.17
N SER A 212 19.05 -0.40 -11.70
CA SER A 212 18.68 0.89 -12.32
C SER A 212 17.92 1.62 -11.22
N ALA A 213 18.50 2.57 -10.47
CA ALA A 213 18.67 3.97 -10.89
C ALA A 213 17.59 4.36 -11.90
N PHE A 214 16.46 4.87 -11.40
CA PHE A 214 15.79 6.12 -11.76
C PHE A 214 14.57 6.29 -10.84
#